data_AF-A0A9E2HZT5-F1
#
_entry.id   AF-A0A9E2HZT5-F1
#
_cell.length_a   1.000
_cell.length_b   1.000
_cell.length_c   1.000
_cell.angle_alpha   90.00
_cell.angle_beta   90.00
_cell.angle_gamma   90.00
#
_symmetry.space_group_name_H-M   'P 1'
#
loop_
_entity.id
_entity.type
_entity.pdbx_description
1 polymer ?
#
loop_
_entity_poly.entity_id
_entity_poly.type
_entity_poly.pdbx_seq_one_letter_code
_entity_poly.pdbx_strand_id
1 'polypeptide(L)' 'MQYMVFNLLIVSLLFLSGCSDKLVRVMPYEKEHFADKKMSLSPLEERAEQEGHIFLIREASAGGDSSFQGGCGCR' A
#
# COMPACT_ATOMS: atom_id res chain seq x y z
N MET A 1 7.86 20.96 -43.63
CA MET A 1 8.42 20.45 -42.35
C MET A 1 7.61 20.91 -41.13
N GLN A 2 7.33 22.21 -40.96
CA GLN A 2 6.58 22.77 -39.82
C GLN A 2 5.19 22.13 -39.59
N TYR A 3 4.40 21.92 -40.65
CA TYR A 3 3.03 21.37 -40.56
C TYR A 3 2.98 19.88 -40.19
N MET A 4 4.02 19.11 -40.51
CA MET A 4 4.09 17.68 -40.21
C MET A 4 4.33 17.44 -38.71
N VAL A 5 5.19 18.27 -38.10
CA VAL A 5 5.44 18.27 -36.65
C VAL A 5 4.21 18.71 -35.87
N PHE A 6 3.48 19.71 -36.37
CA PHE A 6 2.23 20.18 -35.75
C PHE A 6 1.15 19.08 -35.74
N ASN A 7 1.02 18.33 -36.84
CA ASN A 7 0.05 17.24 -36.95
C ASN A 7 0.40 16.07 -36.01
N LEU A 8 1.68 15.73 -35.89
CA LEU A 8 2.18 14.72 -34.94
C LEU A 8 1.85 15.09 -33.48
N LEU A 9 1.99 16.38 -33.14
CA LEU A 9 1.76 16.89 -31.80
C LEU A 9 0.26 16.82 -31.42
N ILE A 10 -0.64 17.15 -32.35
CA ILE A 10 -2.09 17.02 -32.17
C ILE A 10 -2.50 15.56 -31.96
N VAL A 11 -1.95 14.65 -32.75
CA VAL A 11 -2.21 13.20 -32.61
C VAL A 11 -1.74 12.69 -31.25
N SER A 12 -0.59 13.14 -30.76
CA SER A 12 -0.09 12.78 -29.43
C SER A 12 -0.99 13.24 -28.29
N LEU A 13 -1.61 14.43 -28.39
CA LEU A 13 -2.53 14.93 -27.36
C LEU A 13 -3.82 14.10 -27.26
N LEU A 14 -4.31 13.57 -28.39
CA LEU A 14 -5.51 12.74 -28.40
C LEU A 14 -5.33 11.43 -27.61
N PHE A 15 -4.12 10.86 -27.62
CA PHE A 15 -3.81 9.64 -26.85
C PHE A 15 -3.77 9.84 -25.32
N LEU A 16 -3.64 11.08 -24.84
CA LEU A 16 -3.65 11.38 -23.39
C LEU A 16 -5.07 11.61 -22.82
N SER A 17 -6.10 11.70 -23.67
CA SER A 17 -7.48 12.01 -23.25
C SER A 17 -8.23 10.87 -22.53
N GLY A 18 -7.63 9.66 -22.45
CA GLY A 18 -8.26 8.49 -21.83
C GLY A 18 -8.22 8.44 -20.29
N CYS A 19 -7.44 9.31 -19.65
CA CYS A 19 -7.17 9.25 -18.20
C CYS A 19 -8.12 10.12 -17.34
N SER A 20 -9.37 10.36 -17.72
CA SER A 20 -10.26 11.21 -16.89
C SER A 20 -11.66 10.65 -16.66
N ASP A 21 -12.32 10.14 -17.70
CA ASP A 21 -13.74 9.74 -17.60
C ASP A 21 -13.95 8.40 -16.86
N LYS A 22 -12.91 7.56 -16.83
CA LYS A 22 -12.92 6.21 -16.24
C LYS A 22 -12.03 6.06 -15.01
N LEU A 23 -11.58 7.14 -14.38
CA LEU A 23 -11.11 7.07 -13.00
C LEU A 23 -12.35 6.97 -12.12
N VAL A 24 -12.92 5.76 -12.14
CA VAL A 24 -14.08 5.31 -11.40
C VAL A 24 -13.93 5.76 -9.95
N ARG A 25 -14.52 6.92 -9.64
CA ARG A 25 -14.83 7.28 -8.26
C ARG A 25 -15.96 6.36 -7.87
N VAL A 26 -15.59 5.27 -7.22
CA VAL A 26 -16.55 4.36 -6.58
C VAL A 26 -17.50 5.19 -5.73
N MET A 27 -18.79 4.89 -5.84
CA MET A 27 -19.84 5.70 -5.23
C MET A 27 -19.63 5.70 -3.71
N PRO A 28 -19.96 6.79 -3.00
CA PRO A 28 -19.60 6.92 -1.58
C PRO A 28 -20.13 5.78 -0.71
N TYR A 29 -21.26 5.17 -1.07
CA TYR A 29 -21.88 4.00 -0.43
C TYR A 29 -21.29 2.65 -0.88
N GLU A 30 -20.51 2.60 -1.97
CA GLU A 30 -19.77 1.39 -2.34
C GLU A 30 -18.42 1.32 -1.59
N LYS A 31 -18.03 2.40 -0.90
CA LYS A 31 -16.76 2.46 -0.18
C LYS A 31 -16.70 1.51 1.01
N GLU A 32 -17.83 1.25 1.66
CA GLU A 32 -17.96 0.27 2.73
C GLU A 32 -17.75 -1.17 2.28
N HIS A 33 -17.81 -1.44 0.97
CA HIS A 33 -17.58 -2.77 0.38
C HIS A 33 -16.16 -2.97 -0.15
N PHE A 34 -15.26 -1.98 -0.05
CA PHE A 34 -13.89 -2.13 -0.50
C PHE A 34 -13.04 -3.03 0.41
N ALA A 35 -13.30 -2.97 1.71
CA ALA A 35 -12.55 -3.72 2.70
C ALA A 35 -13.42 -4.87 3.21
N ASP A 36 -13.31 -6.03 2.56
CA ASP A 36 -13.91 -7.24 3.11
C ASP A 36 -13.26 -7.60 4.45
N LYS A 37 -14.01 -8.23 5.35
CA LYS A 37 -13.49 -8.70 6.64
C LYS A 37 -12.25 -9.62 6.48
N LYS A 38 -12.12 -10.31 5.34
CA LYS A 38 -10.97 -11.15 4.99
C LYS A 38 -9.67 -10.38 4.68
N MET A 39 -9.78 -9.08 4.38
CA MET A 39 -8.64 -8.19 4.12
C MET A 39 -8.10 -7.55 5.40
N SER A 40 -8.66 -7.91 6.57
CA SER A 40 -8.11 -7.49 7.86
C SER A 40 -6.67 -8.01 8.00
N LEU A 41 -5.76 -7.11 8.36
CA LEU A 41 -4.35 -7.43 8.68
C LEU A 41 -4.26 -8.40 9.86
N SER A 42 -5.26 -8.36 10.74
CA SER A 42 -5.39 -9.20 11.94
C SER A 42 -6.77 -9.84 11.96
N PRO A 43 -6.97 -11.00 11.30
CA PRO A 43 -8.27 -11.67 11.28
C PRO A 43 -8.71 -12.17 12.66
N LEU A 44 -7.77 -12.29 13.61
CA LEU A 44 -8.01 -12.61 15.02
C LEU A 44 -7.41 -11.48 15.87
N GLU A 45 -8.18 -10.41 16.12
CA GLU A 45 -7.72 -9.24 16.90
C GLU A 45 -7.16 -9.64 18.28
N GLU A 46 -7.79 -10.62 18.95
CA GLU A 46 -7.32 -11.14 20.24
C GLU A 46 -5.91 -11.74 20.19
N ARG A 47 -5.50 -12.29 19.03
CA ARG A 47 -4.17 -12.89 18.87
C ARG A 47 -3.14 -11.92 18.29
N ALA A 48 -3.57 -10.81 17.70
CA ALA A 48 -2.69 -9.87 17.03
C ALA A 48 -1.71 -9.19 18.01
N GLU A 49 -2.18 -8.82 19.20
CA GLU A 49 -1.32 -8.27 20.25
C GLU A 49 -0.27 -9.30 20.71
N GLN A 50 -0.70 -10.54 20.96
CA GLN A 50 0.16 -11.65 21.36
C GLN A 50 1.23 -11.95 20.31
N GLU A 51 0.85 -12.04 19.03
CA GLU A 51 1.76 -12.28 17.92
C GLU A 51 2.74 -11.12 17.73
N GLY A 52 2.28 -9.88 17.85
CA GLY A 52 3.13 -8.68 17.83
C GLY A 52 4.15 -8.69 18.97
N HIS A 53 3.73 -9.05 20.19
CA HIS A 53 4.63 -9.14 21.34
C HIS A 53 5.69 -10.25 21.15
N ILE A 54 5.30 -11.42 20.63
CA ILE A 54 6.24 -12.51 20.32
C ILE A 54 7.22 -12.09 19.23
N PHE A 55 6.74 -11.40 18.19
CA PHE A 55 7.58 -10.89 17.11
C PHE A 55 8.64 -9.91 17.64
N LEU A 56 8.23 -8.95 18.48
CA LEU A 56 9.13 -7.98 19.09
C LEU A 56 10.20 -8.65 19.96
N ILE A 57 9.83 -9.65 20.78
CA ILE A 57 10.82 -10.40 21.58
C ILE A 57 11.79 -11.17 20.68
N ARG A 58 11.30 -11.82 19.63
CA ARG A 58 12.15 -12.58 18.70
C ARG A 58 13.12 -11.69 17.96
N GLU A 59 12.66 -10.54 17.47
CA GLU A 59 13.49 -9.56 16.78
C GLU A 59 14.54 -8.98 17.73
N ALA A 60 14.14 -8.59 18.93
CA ALA A 60 15.07 -8.13 19.94
C ALA A 60 16.07 -9.24 20.36
N SER A 61 15.66 -10.51 20.27
CA SER A 61 16.53 -11.65 20.53
C SER A 61 17.58 -11.91 19.46
N ALA A 62 17.26 -11.57 18.22
CA ALA A 62 18.18 -11.61 17.10
C ALA A 62 19.16 -10.41 17.07
N GLY A 63 19.03 -9.46 18.00
CA GLY A 63 19.83 -8.23 18.02
C GLY A 63 19.20 -7.07 17.22
N GLY A 64 17.88 -7.11 17.00
CA GLY A 64 17.13 -6.02 16.38
C GLY A 64 17.03 -4.75 17.24
N ASP A 65 16.41 -3.71 16.69
CA ASP A 65 16.47 -2.35 17.26
C ASP A 65 15.54 -2.12 18.47
N SER A 66 14.60 -3.03 18.70
CA SER A 66 13.66 -2.96 19.82
C SER A 66 14.34 -3.08 21.19
N SER A 67 13.90 -2.27 22.16
CA SER A 67 14.47 -2.21 23.52
C SER A 67 14.26 -3.47 24.38
N PHE A 68 13.49 -4.46 23.89
CA PHE A 68 13.18 -5.71 24.58
C PHE A 68 14.33 -6.72 24.54
N GLN A 69 15.45 -6.42 25.21
CA GLN A 69 16.69 -7.21 25.22
C GLN A 69 16.51 -8.75 25.20
N GLY A 70 16.99 -9.41 24.14
CA GLY A 70 17.05 -10.89 24.07
C GLY A 70 18.23 -11.47 23.30
N GLY A 71 19.13 -10.64 22.77
CA GLY A 71 20.33 -11.05 22.04
C GLY A 71 21.57 -10.65 22.84
N CYS A 72 22.76 -11.03 22.39
CA CYS A 72 24.05 -10.79 23.08
C CYS A 72 24.35 -9.32 23.45
N GLY A 73 23.46 -8.37 23.14
CA GLY A 73 23.38 -7.07 23.79
C GLY A 73 24.45 -6.07 23.34
N CYS A 74 25.28 -6.42 22.38
CA CYS A 74 26.33 -5.54 21.85
C CYS A 74 25.72 -4.50 20.89
N ARG A 75 25.19 -3.40 21.43
CA ARG A 75 25.25 -2.10 20.74
C ARG A 75 26.59 -1.45 21.02
#